data_AF-A0A1Q6QVD3-F1
#
_entry.id   AF-A0A1Q6QVD3-F1
#
_cell.length_a   1.000
_cell.length_b   1.000
_cell.length_c   1.000
_cell.angle_alpha   90.00
_cell.angle_beta   90.00
_cell.angle_gamma   90.00
#
_symmetry.space_group_name_H-M   'P 1'
#
loop_
_entity.id
_entity.type
_entity.pdbx_description
1 polymer ?
#
loop_
_entity_poly.entity_id
_entity_poly.type
_entity_poly.pdbx_seq_one_letter_code
_entity_poly.pdbx_strand_id
1 'polypeptide(L)'
;MKYYNEIKNKLIDNEVYKKVKDYSKNRNDLSTYYEVGKLLYEAGNKYGEGIIKKYSERLVIEVGKKYNKRTLFRMRQFYNMIEIQKVSPVATQLTWSHYCELLPLKDINEINYYVKITIEQCQKIYQLQKKV
;
A
#
# COMPACT_ATOMS: atom_id res chain seq x y z
N MET A 1 -19.63 1.08 -13.22
CA MET A 1 -18.20 1.26 -12.86
C MET A 1 -18.03 1.81 -11.43
N LYS A 2 -18.67 1.19 -10.43
CA LYS A 2 -18.66 1.67 -9.04
C LYS A 2 -17.25 1.61 -8.42
N TYR A 3 -16.59 0.45 -8.52
CA TYR A 3 -15.22 0.24 -8.02
C TYR A 3 -14.19 1.22 -8.59
N TYR A 4 -14.21 1.46 -9.91
CA TYR A 4 -13.26 2.38 -10.53
C TYR A 4 -13.35 3.80 -9.95
N ASN A 5 -14.58 4.33 -9.83
CA ASN A 5 -14.79 5.67 -9.32
C ASN A 5 -14.37 5.77 -7.84
N GLU A 6 -14.67 4.76 -7.03
CA GLU A 6 -14.25 4.71 -5.62
C GLU A 6 -12.72 4.66 -5.48
N ILE A 7 -12.04 3.80 -6.27
CA ILE A 7 -10.58 3.74 -6.29
C ILE A 7 -9.99 5.09 -6.69
N LYS A 8 -10.52 5.69 -7.76
CA LYS A 8 -10.03 6.99 -8.25
C LYS A 8 -10.14 8.07 -7.17
N ASN A 9 -11.30 8.20 -6.55
CA ASN A 9 -11.51 9.23 -5.54
C ASN A 9 -10.56 9.05 -4.34
N LYS A 10 -10.42 7.82 -3.83
CA LYS A 10 -9.46 7.52 -2.75
C LYS A 10 -8.03 7.91 -3.08
N LEU A 11 -7.59 7.67 -4.32
CA LEU A 11 -6.25 8.03 -4.76
C LEU A 11 -6.08 9.55 -4.86
N ILE A 12 -7.06 10.27 -5.42
CA ILE A 12 -7.03 11.73 -5.49
C ILE A 12 -7.01 12.35 -4.09
N ASP A 13 -7.86 11.86 -3.18
CA ASP A 13 -7.94 12.36 -1.81
C ASP A 13 -6.60 12.19 -1.08
N ASN A 14 -5.93 11.05 -1.28
CA ASN A 14 -4.60 10.82 -0.73
C ASN A 14 -3.55 11.77 -1.31
N GLU A 15 -3.61 12.05 -2.62
CA GLU A 15 -2.70 13.04 -3.23
C GLU A 15 -2.91 14.45 -2.67
N VAL A 16 -4.16 14.85 -2.47
CA VAL A 16 -4.50 16.14 -1.84
C VAL A 16 -4.00 16.16 -0.40
N TYR A 17 -4.25 15.09 0.37
CA TYR A 17 -3.79 14.98 1.75
C TYR A 17 -2.28 15.16 1.88
N LYS A 18 -1.50 14.51 1.00
CA LYS A 18 -0.02 14.58 1.01
C LYS A 18 0.53 15.96 0.69
N LYS A 19 -0.23 16.80 0.00
CA LYS A 19 0.15 18.20 -0.28
C LYS A 19 -0.15 19.13 0.89
N VAL A 20 -1.16 18.81 1.70
CA VAL A 20 -1.64 19.68 2.78
C VAL A 20 -1.06 19.31 4.15
N LYS A 21 -0.76 18.03 4.41
CA LYS A 21 -0.29 17.56 5.73
C LYS A 21 1.03 16.81 5.63
N ASP A 22 2.07 17.33 6.30
CA ASP A 22 3.42 16.75 6.26
C ASP A 22 3.67 15.62 7.25
N TYR A 23 3.06 15.65 8.45
CA TYR A 23 3.46 14.79 9.57
C TYR A 23 2.82 13.40 9.60
N SER A 24 1.89 13.08 8.70
CA SER A 24 1.10 11.82 8.74
C SER A 24 0.97 11.12 7.38
N LYS A 25 1.80 11.49 6.40
CA LYS A 25 1.73 10.97 5.02
C LYS A 25 1.78 9.45 4.95
N ASN A 26 2.67 8.85 5.74
CA ASN A 26 2.88 7.40 5.70
C ASN A 26 1.64 6.61 6.14
N ARG A 27 1.06 6.99 7.27
CA ARG A 27 -0.16 6.34 7.78
C ARG A 27 -1.31 6.47 6.79
N ASN A 28 -1.46 7.64 6.19
CA ASN A 28 -2.50 7.90 5.19
C ASN A 28 -2.28 7.06 3.91
N ASP A 29 -1.05 7.05 3.38
CA ASP A 29 -0.69 6.23 2.21
C ASP A 29 -1.02 4.74 2.45
N LEU A 30 -0.62 4.18 3.60
CA LEU A 30 -0.90 2.77 3.91
C LEU A 30 -2.39 2.48 4.01
N SER A 31 -3.15 3.36 4.67
CA SER A 31 -4.61 3.21 4.79
C SER A 31 -5.27 3.23 3.42
N THR A 32 -4.94 4.23 2.60
CA THR A 32 -5.48 4.36 1.24
C THR A 32 -5.11 3.15 0.38
N TYR A 33 -3.86 2.69 0.42
CA TYR A 33 -3.38 1.60 -0.42
C TYR A 33 -3.95 0.24 0.00
N TYR A 34 -4.19 0.04 1.29
CA TYR A 34 -4.95 -1.10 1.79
C TYR A 34 -6.39 -1.11 1.26
N GLU A 35 -7.11 0.01 1.38
CA GLU A 35 -8.49 0.14 0.91
C GLU A 35 -8.61 -0.03 -0.61
N VAL A 36 -7.70 0.59 -1.36
CA VAL A 36 -7.62 0.41 -2.82
C VAL A 36 -7.30 -1.04 -3.16
N GLY A 37 -6.39 -1.68 -2.42
CA GLY A 37 -6.08 -3.11 -2.56
C GLY A 37 -7.30 -4.01 -2.38
N LYS A 38 -8.13 -3.73 -1.37
CA LYS A 38 -9.41 -4.42 -1.13
C LYS A 38 -10.35 -4.27 -2.32
N LEU A 39 -10.58 -3.04 -2.79
CA LEU A 39 -11.45 -2.78 -3.94
C LEU A 39 -10.94 -3.45 -5.22
N LEU A 40 -9.63 -3.50 -5.43
CA LEU A 40 -9.01 -4.20 -6.55
C LEU A 40 -9.17 -5.73 -6.45
N TYR A 41 -9.08 -6.28 -5.24
CA TYR A 41 -9.33 -7.70 -4.98
C TYR A 41 -10.78 -8.07 -5.31
N GLU A 42 -11.75 -7.33 -4.79
CA GLU A 42 -13.18 -7.54 -5.05
C GLU A 42 -13.53 -7.37 -6.53
N ALA A 43 -13.01 -6.32 -7.18
CA ALA A 43 -13.21 -6.08 -8.60
C ALA A 43 -12.61 -7.20 -9.46
N GLY A 44 -11.42 -7.70 -9.10
CA GLY A 44 -10.77 -8.82 -9.79
C GLY A 44 -11.59 -10.11 -9.72
N ASN A 45 -12.16 -10.41 -8.56
CA ASN A 45 -13.02 -11.59 -8.38
C ASN A 45 -14.35 -11.47 -9.15
N LYS A 46 -14.89 -10.25 -9.29
CA LYS A 46 -16.18 -10.02 -9.96
C LYS A 46 -16.07 -9.90 -11.48
N TYR A 47 -15.00 -9.28 -11.98
CA TYR A 47 -14.86 -8.91 -13.40
C TYR A 47 -13.66 -9.59 -14.09
N GLY A 48 -12.93 -10.44 -13.38
CA GLY A 48 -11.71 -11.10 -13.87
C GLY A 48 -10.46 -10.25 -13.71
N GLU A 49 -9.29 -10.89 -13.76
CA GLU A 49 -8.00 -10.25 -13.49
C GLU A 49 -7.62 -9.12 -14.47
N GLY A 50 -8.17 -9.17 -15.69
CA GLY A 50 -7.97 -8.15 -16.71
C GLY A 50 -8.50 -6.77 -16.31
N ILE A 51 -9.37 -6.68 -15.30
CA ILE A 51 -9.94 -5.41 -14.85
C ILE A 51 -8.89 -4.44 -14.31
N ILE A 52 -7.84 -4.96 -13.66
CA ILE A 52 -6.76 -4.15 -13.08
C ILE A 52 -5.99 -3.42 -14.18
N LYS A 53 -5.76 -4.09 -15.33
CA LYS A 53 -5.11 -3.47 -16.49
C LYS A 53 -5.94 -2.29 -17.00
N LYS A 54 -7.24 -2.51 -17.22
CA LYS A 54 -8.17 -1.45 -17.67
C LYS A 54 -8.23 -0.27 -16.71
N TYR A 55 -8.23 -0.52 -15.40
CA TYR A 55 -8.22 0.55 -14.41
C TYR A 55 -6.90 1.33 -14.42
N SER A 56 -5.76 0.63 -14.54
CA SER A 56 -4.45 1.29 -14.58
C SER A 56 -4.29 2.21 -15.80
N GLU A 57 -4.76 1.80 -16.97
CA GLU A 57 -4.68 2.61 -18.20
C GLU A 57 -5.39 3.95 -18.04
N ARG A 58 -6.56 3.94 -17.38
CA ARG A 58 -7.33 5.15 -17.09
C ARG A 58 -6.73 5.98 -15.95
N LEU A 59 -6.33 5.34 -14.85
CA LEU A 59 -5.77 6.05 -13.67
C LEU A 59 -4.45 6.75 -13.99
N VAL A 60 -3.64 6.19 -14.90
CA VAL A 60 -2.41 6.84 -15.37
C VAL A 60 -2.70 8.20 -16.02
N ILE A 61 -3.83 8.30 -16.75
CA ILE A 61 -4.26 9.53 -17.43
C ILE A 61 -5.00 10.46 -16.46
N GLU A 62 -5.95 9.93 -15.69
CA GLU A 62 -6.87 10.73 -14.87
C GLU A 62 -6.26 11.17 -13.52
N VAL A 63 -5.29 10.43 -12.97
CA VAL A 63 -4.71 10.69 -11.63
C VAL A 63 -3.21 10.88 -11.69
N GLY A 64 -2.49 10.01 -12.40
CA GLY A 64 -1.07 10.20 -12.67
C GLY A 64 -0.30 8.92 -12.94
N LYS A 65 0.86 9.06 -13.60
CA LYS A 65 1.72 7.98 -14.12
C LYS A 65 2.14 6.93 -13.09
N LYS A 66 2.17 7.28 -11.80
CA LYS A 66 2.54 6.36 -10.72
C LYS A 66 1.49 5.26 -10.48
N TYR A 67 0.22 5.47 -10.85
CA TYR A 67 -0.86 4.50 -10.69
C TYR A 67 -0.96 3.54 -11.89
N ASN A 68 0.19 3.06 -12.33
CA ASN A 68 0.30 2.06 -13.38
C ASN A 68 -0.06 0.65 -12.88
N LYS A 69 -0.12 -0.31 -13.80
CA LYS A 69 -0.46 -1.71 -13.52
C LYS A 69 0.35 -2.26 -12.34
N ARG A 70 1.66 -2.08 -12.32
CA ARG A 70 2.54 -2.60 -11.25
C ARG A 70 2.14 -2.08 -9.87
N THR A 71 1.84 -0.79 -9.77
CA THR A 71 1.43 -0.16 -8.51
C THR A 71 0.10 -0.73 -8.00
N LEU A 72 -0.91 -0.85 -8.88
CA LEU A 72 -2.19 -1.44 -8.50
C LEU A 72 -2.06 -2.91 -8.08
N PHE A 73 -1.23 -3.69 -8.79
CA PHE A 73 -0.94 -5.06 -8.40
C PHE A 73 -0.32 -5.13 -7.01
N ARG A 74 0.64 -4.26 -6.70
CA ARG A 74 1.24 -4.17 -5.36
C ARG A 74 0.21 -3.80 -4.29
N MET A 75 -0.71 -2.88 -4.57
CA MET A 75 -1.79 -2.53 -3.63
C MET A 75 -2.69 -3.75 -3.33
N ARG A 76 -3.06 -4.52 -4.36
CA ARG A 76 -3.80 -5.77 -4.19
C ARG A 76 -3.00 -6.81 -3.40
N GLN A 77 -1.71 -6.98 -3.70
CA GLN A 77 -0.85 -7.90 -2.94
C GLN A 77 -0.71 -7.46 -1.49
N PHE A 78 -0.62 -6.17 -1.22
CA PHE A 78 -0.58 -5.63 0.14
C PHE A 78 -1.82 -5.98 0.94
N TYR A 79 -3.02 -5.78 0.36
CA TYR A 79 -4.26 -6.23 0.96
C TYR A 79 -4.24 -7.74 1.25
N ASN A 80 -3.82 -8.56 0.29
CA ASN A 80 -3.73 -10.01 0.46
C ASN A 80 -2.72 -10.41 1.56
N MET A 81 -1.57 -9.74 1.66
CA MET A 81 -0.55 -10.01 2.66
C MET A 81 -1.07 -9.72 4.08
N ILE A 82 -1.90 -8.69 4.25
CA ILE A 82 -2.49 -8.37 5.55
C ILE A 82 -3.64 -9.33 5.87
N GLU A 83 -4.58 -9.54 4.95
CA GLU A 83 -5.81 -10.29 5.24
C GLU A 83 -5.66 -11.80 5.14
N ILE A 84 -4.95 -12.29 4.12
CA ILE A 84 -4.84 -13.73 3.84
C ILE A 84 -3.68 -14.32 4.63
N GLN A 85 -2.54 -13.65 4.58
CA GLN A 85 -1.32 -14.08 5.26
C GLN A 85 -1.27 -13.66 6.73
N LYS A 86 -2.24 -12.85 7.21
CA LYS A 86 -2.36 -12.39 8.60
C LYS A 86 -1.12 -11.67 9.12
N VAL A 87 -0.36 -11.02 8.25
CA VAL A 87 0.76 -10.16 8.66
C VAL A 87 0.19 -8.96 9.39
N SER A 88 0.60 -8.75 10.64
CA SER A 88 0.13 -7.59 11.41
C SER A 88 0.57 -6.29 10.73
N PRO A 89 -0.36 -5.39 10.37
CA PRO A 89 0.01 -4.10 9.83
C PRO A 89 0.60 -3.26 10.97
N VAL A 90 1.92 -3.19 11.06
CA VAL A 90 2.60 -2.27 11.97
C VAL A 90 2.57 -0.88 11.34
N ALA A 91 1.38 -0.28 11.40
CA ALA A 91 0.99 0.95 10.68
C ALA A 91 1.78 2.20 11.10
N THR A 92 2.59 2.11 12.16
CA THR A 92 3.35 3.24 12.71
C THR A 92 4.84 3.22 12.39
N GLN A 93 5.40 2.11 11.91
CA GLN A 93 6.87 2.00 11.72
C GLN A 93 7.28 1.69 10.29
N LEU A 94 6.46 0.94 9.54
CA LEU A 94 6.76 0.59 8.15
C LEU A 94 6.16 1.61 7.18
N THR A 95 6.86 1.84 6.08
CA THR A 95 6.38 2.70 4.99
C THR A 95 5.96 1.88 3.77
N TRP A 96 5.29 2.51 2.81
CA TRP A 96 4.93 1.84 1.56
C TRP A 96 6.13 1.24 0.83
N SER A 97 7.31 1.87 0.89
CA SER A 97 8.53 1.33 0.30
C SER A 97 8.99 0.07 1.02
N HIS A 98 8.95 0.03 2.36
CA HIS A 98 9.24 -1.20 3.11
C HIS A 98 8.32 -2.35 2.68
N TYR A 99 7.02 -2.09 2.58
CA TYR A 99 6.09 -3.11 2.09
C TYR A 99 6.40 -3.53 0.65
N CYS A 100 6.75 -2.60 -0.25
CA CYS A 100 7.12 -2.96 -1.63
C CYS A 100 8.27 -3.96 -1.72
N GLU A 101 9.21 -3.95 -0.76
CA GLU A 101 10.32 -4.91 -0.66
C GLU A 101 9.88 -6.24 -0.05
N LEU A 102 8.85 -6.23 0.81
CA LEU A 102 8.31 -7.44 1.44
C LEU A 102 7.32 -8.19 0.54
N LEU A 103 6.57 -7.49 -0.32
CA LEU A 103 5.54 -8.09 -1.20
C LEU A 103 6.02 -9.23 -2.12
N PRO A 104 7.27 -9.25 -2.63
CA PRO A 104 7.78 -10.37 -3.42
C PRO A 104 8.03 -11.64 -2.62
N LEU A 105 8.19 -11.54 -1.30
CA LEU A 105 8.44 -12.68 -0.43
C LEU A 105 7.18 -13.56 -0.33
N LYS A 106 7.39 -14.87 -0.26
CA LYS A 106 6.29 -15.85 -0.24
C LYS A 106 6.15 -16.54 1.11
N ASP A 107 7.24 -16.66 1.86
CA ASP A 107 7.24 -17.28 3.18
C ASP A 107 6.80 -16.25 4.23
N ILE A 108 5.73 -16.58 4.93
CA ILE A 108 5.19 -15.76 6.02
C ILE A 108 6.17 -15.58 7.18
N ASN A 109 6.99 -16.59 7.47
CA ASN A 109 7.99 -16.54 8.53
C ASN A 109 9.12 -15.58 8.16
N GLU A 110 9.54 -15.63 6.90
CA GLU A 110 10.53 -14.71 6.33
C GLU A 110 10.02 -13.26 6.36
N ILE A 111 8.77 -13.04 5.93
CA ILE A 111 8.14 -11.71 6.01
C ILE A 111 8.10 -11.20 7.46
N ASN A 112 7.61 -12.03 8.39
CA ASN A 112 7.53 -11.65 9.80
C ASN A 112 8.90 -11.36 10.41
N TYR A 113 9.92 -12.13 10.03
CA TYR A 113 11.30 -11.92 10.45
C TYR A 113 11.82 -10.55 9.97
N TYR A 114 11.68 -10.22 8.69
CA TYR A 114 12.14 -8.93 8.16
C TYR A 114 11.32 -7.75 8.68
N VAL A 115 10.01 -7.91 8.89
CA VAL A 115 9.17 -6.91 9.56
C VAL A 115 9.72 -6.60 10.95
N LYS A 116 10.01 -7.65 11.74
CA LYS A 116 10.57 -7.51 13.09
C LYS A 116 11.92 -6.79 13.09
N ILE A 117 12.84 -7.19 12.21
CA ILE A 117 14.17 -6.57 12.11
C ILE A 117 14.07 -5.10 11.73
N THR A 118 13.22 -4.77 10.76
CA THR A 118 13.04 -3.39 10.30
C THR A 118 12.57 -2.49 11.45
N ILE A 119 11.62 -2.98 12.26
CA ILE A 119 11.12 -2.29 13.46
C ILE A 119 12.23 -2.05 14.47
N GLU A 120 13.01 -3.09 14.81
CA GLU A 120 14.11 -2.96 15.77
C GLU A 120 15.14 -1.93 15.31
N GLN A 121 15.44 -1.87 14.02
CA GLN A 121 16.36 -0.88 13.45
C GLN A 121 15.78 0.55 13.50
N CYS A 122 14.51 0.74 13.13
CA CYS A 122 13.84 2.04 13.24
C CYS A 122 13.85 2.55 14.69
N GLN A 123 13.57 1.68 15.66
CA GLN A 123 13.63 2.03 17.08
C GLN A 123 15.04 2.45 17.51
N LYS A 124 16.09 1.72 17.09
CA LYS A 124 17.49 2.09 17.39
C LYS A 124 17.84 3.49 16.87
N ILE A 125 17.48 3.81 15.62
CA ILE A 125 17.71 5.13 15.03
C ILE A 125 17.02 6.23 15.84
N TYR A 126 15.76 6.03 16.20
CA TYR A 126 15.00 7.00 17.00
C TYR A 126 15.63 7.23 18.38
N GLN A 127 16.12 6.17 19.03
CA GLN A 127 16.82 6.29 20.31
C GLN A 127 18.16 7.02 20.19
N LEU A 128 18.90 6.85 19.09
CA LEU A 128 20.13 7.60 18.81
C LEU A 128 19.83 9.09 18.62
N GLN A 129 18.78 9.43 17.87
CA GLN A 129 18.38 10.83 17.65
C GLN A 129 17.95 11.55 18.92
N LYS A 130 17.45 10.83 19.94
CA LYS A 130 17.11 11.41 21.25
C LYS A 130 18.29 11.68 22.16
N LYS A 131 19.44 11.06 21.89
CA LYS A 131 20.66 11.18 22.70
C LYS A 131 21.61 12.28 22.20
N VAL A 132 21.31 12.87 21.04
CA VAL A 132 21.99 14.03 20.45
C VAL A 132 21.15 15.27 20.73
#